data_AF-W5T9V5-F1
#
_entry.id   AF-W5T9V5-F1
#
_cell.length_a   1.000
_cell.length_b   1.000
_cell.length_c   1.000
_cell.angle_alpha   90.00
_cell.angle_beta   90.00
_cell.angle_gamma   90.00
#
_symmetry.space_group_name_H-M   'P 1'
#
loop_
_entity.id
_entity.type
_entity.pdbx_description
1 polymer ?
#
loop_
_entity_poly.entity_id
_entity_poly.type
_entity_poly.pdbx_seq_one_letter_code
_entity_poly.pdbx_strand_id
1 'polypeptide(L)'
;MSTVDLILTDTRLWARSEATHWDGAPSVTPTSDGASLVVGEPLQPPYPAVSVVRLADADRIAFAPVLPTIADAFAAVFGAVLTNLRLPTPCERLTVVAPSEWGTRRRNALTAGARRLVGEVTVEPLALRVAGLSASTSQLQRIAVVEASPLETTVTLAGRSGTETWLEGCEHEPAFGSADLAEGRGVDVLADVIDRLLGGHKPSYLVVVGIADPAILGALREELTRRYGFGVDLRAMSGLDLIRGGPAGPAAPHAARPQPQAPWTGPLHEHAAAAQPAPRRRTPIILAAAALVAVVIGVAAAVVLTRSGNDPADTATGTTARTTAAAPSAETFGRVRAQLPAGWHIASRSDTRVDLSPDDGARQRISMVQKNLPAGSGIDEVAATLEAQIGKRPPGTVTPLRRDVIFGGRPGLSYEEHPADGSTVRWQVMVDSGLQVSVGCQYPADNWSPLAGACEKFVGDLRTGP
;
A
#
# COMPACT_ATOMS: atom_id res chain seq x y z
N MET A 1 -23.07 -7.96 12.05
CA MET A 1 -22.21 -8.82 11.19
C MET A 1 -20.99 -9.14 12.03
N SER A 2 -20.57 -10.40 12.17
CA SER A 2 -19.52 -10.74 13.16
C SER A 2 -18.14 -10.40 12.61
N THR A 3 -17.71 -9.17 12.87
CA THR A 3 -16.38 -8.64 12.53
C THR A 3 -15.45 -8.71 13.74
N VAL A 4 -14.20 -9.08 13.49
CA VAL A 4 -13.12 -9.04 14.48
C VAL A 4 -11.89 -8.39 13.86
N ASP A 5 -11.34 -7.39 14.54
CA ASP A 5 -10.01 -6.85 14.28
C ASP A 5 -9.05 -7.36 15.36
N LEU A 6 -7.91 -7.89 14.94
CA LEU A 6 -6.91 -8.54 15.78
C LEU A 6 -5.52 -8.03 15.47
N ILE A 7 -4.75 -7.68 16.50
CA ILE A 7 -3.32 -7.31 16.40
C ILE A 7 -2.49 -8.42 17.01
N LEU A 8 -1.50 -8.89 16.26
CA LEU A 8 -0.61 -9.98 16.64
C LEU A 8 0.84 -9.48 16.71
N THR A 9 1.41 -9.40 17.91
CA THR A 9 2.86 -9.30 18.13
C THR A 9 3.36 -10.58 18.79
N ASP A 10 4.68 -10.78 18.88
CA ASP A 10 5.26 -12.00 19.47
C ASP A 10 4.70 -12.33 20.87
N THR A 11 4.70 -11.36 21.77
CA THR A 11 4.36 -11.58 23.17
C THR A 11 2.89 -11.35 23.50
N ARG A 12 2.13 -10.66 22.64
CA ARG A 12 0.75 -10.27 22.95
C ARG A 12 -0.15 -10.21 21.72
N LEU A 13 -1.38 -10.65 21.94
CA LEU A 13 -2.48 -10.60 21.01
C LEU A 13 -3.55 -9.72 21.63
N TRP A 14 -4.04 -8.75 20.87
CA TRP A 14 -5.26 -8.00 21.20
C TRP A 14 -6.31 -8.28 20.15
N ALA A 15 -7.58 -8.38 20.53
CA ALA A 15 -8.70 -8.60 19.62
C ALA A 15 -9.94 -7.79 20.03
N ARG A 16 -10.72 -7.33 19.06
CA ARG A 16 -11.92 -6.50 19.26
C ARG A 16 -13.04 -6.91 18.31
N SER A 17 -14.25 -7.00 18.84
CA SER A 17 -15.50 -7.00 18.08
C SER A 17 -16.26 -5.68 18.29
N GLU A 18 -17.44 -5.55 17.69
CA GLU A 18 -18.35 -4.42 17.92
C GLU A 18 -18.68 -4.24 19.42
N ALA A 19 -18.86 -5.36 20.15
CA ALA A 19 -19.41 -5.39 21.51
C ALA A 19 -18.38 -5.56 22.63
N THR A 20 -17.20 -6.14 22.37
CA THR A 20 -16.20 -6.41 23.41
C THR A 20 -14.77 -6.45 22.86
N HIS A 21 -13.79 -6.57 23.76
CA HIS A 21 -12.38 -6.79 23.45
C HIS A 21 -11.80 -7.88 24.35
N TRP A 22 -10.71 -8.48 23.92
CA TRP A 22 -9.91 -9.45 24.65
C TRP A 22 -8.43 -9.21 24.37
N ASP A 23 -7.56 -9.55 25.31
CA ASP A 23 -6.12 -9.63 25.07
C ASP A 23 -5.48 -10.73 25.91
N GLY A 24 -4.34 -11.23 25.44
CA GLY A 24 -3.61 -12.34 26.05
C GLY A 24 -2.33 -12.66 25.30
N ALA A 25 -1.61 -13.71 25.70
CA ALA A 25 -0.46 -14.18 24.93
C ALA A 25 -0.92 -14.98 23.69
N PRO A 26 -0.27 -14.86 22.52
CA PRO A 26 -0.49 -15.73 21.35
C PRO A 26 0.24 -17.06 21.54
N SER A 27 0.08 -17.66 22.72
CA SER A 27 0.81 -18.82 23.19
C SER A 27 -0.04 -20.07 23.14
N VAL A 28 0.61 -21.23 23.03
CA VAL A 28 -0.04 -22.54 23.17
C VAL A 28 0.78 -23.47 24.07
N THR A 29 0.08 -24.34 24.80
CA THR A 29 0.63 -25.51 25.50
C THR A 29 -0.31 -26.71 25.29
N PRO A 30 0.17 -27.97 25.24
CA PRO A 30 -0.71 -29.12 25.26
C PRO A 30 -1.52 -29.21 26.55
N THR A 31 -2.74 -29.72 26.46
CA THR A 31 -3.54 -30.20 27.61
C THR A 31 -3.01 -31.55 28.12
N SER A 32 -3.56 -32.03 29.25
CA SER A 32 -3.29 -33.36 29.78
C SER A 32 -3.80 -34.52 28.90
N ASP A 33 -4.67 -34.27 27.92
CA ASP A 33 -5.04 -35.27 26.90
C ASP A 33 -3.99 -35.40 25.77
N GLY A 34 -3.04 -34.45 25.68
CA GLY A 34 -1.93 -34.48 24.73
C GLY A 34 -2.30 -34.18 23.27
N ALA A 35 -3.57 -33.95 22.94
CA ALA A 35 -4.05 -33.64 21.59
C ALA A 35 -4.65 -32.23 21.46
N SER A 36 -5.22 -31.69 22.54
CA SER A 36 -5.78 -30.34 22.60
C SER A 36 -4.73 -29.30 23.02
N LEU A 37 -4.99 -28.02 22.73
CA LEU A 37 -4.11 -26.89 23.09
C LEU A 37 -4.85 -25.91 24.01
N VAL A 38 -4.22 -25.56 25.14
CA VAL A 38 -4.59 -24.39 25.95
C VAL A 38 -3.92 -23.16 25.33
N VAL A 39 -4.62 -22.03 25.30
CA VAL A 39 -4.16 -20.76 24.72
C VAL A 39 -4.01 -19.70 25.80
N GLY A 40 -2.98 -18.86 25.70
CA GLY A 40 -2.82 -17.66 26.52
C GLY A 40 -1.99 -17.83 27.79
N GLU A 41 -1.42 -19.02 28.02
CA GLU A 41 -0.49 -19.29 29.12
C GLU A 41 0.77 -18.39 29.04
N PRO A 42 1.35 -17.94 30.17
CA PRO A 42 2.49 -17.04 30.17
C PRO A 42 3.72 -17.59 29.43
N LEU A 43 4.35 -16.76 28.59
CA LEU A 43 5.60 -17.06 27.88
C LEU A 43 6.84 -16.90 28.79
N GLN A 44 6.83 -17.55 29.95
CA GLN A 44 7.90 -17.48 30.96
C GLN A 44 8.04 -18.79 31.74
N PRO A 45 9.25 -19.14 32.24
CA PRO A 45 9.44 -20.29 33.12
C PRO A 45 8.53 -20.24 34.36
N PRO A 46 8.01 -21.37 34.85
CA PRO A 46 8.26 -22.74 34.42
C PRO A 46 7.30 -23.26 33.32
N TYR A 47 6.47 -22.40 32.72
CA TYR A 47 5.41 -22.84 31.80
C TYR A 47 6.00 -23.33 30.46
N PRO A 48 5.56 -24.50 29.93
CA PRO A 48 6.02 -25.03 28.65
C PRO A 48 5.33 -24.37 27.44
N ALA A 49 4.77 -23.18 27.61
CA ALA A 49 4.01 -22.46 26.59
C ALA A 49 4.95 -21.84 25.55
N VAL A 50 4.58 -21.93 24.27
CA VAL A 50 5.37 -21.39 23.14
C VAL A 50 4.60 -20.34 22.36
N SER A 51 5.30 -19.32 21.86
CA SER A 51 4.73 -18.28 20.99
C SER A 51 4.44 -18.87 19.60
N VAL A 52 3.17 -18.87 19.20
CA VAL A 52 2.75 -19.30 17.85
C VAL A 52 3.29 -18.32 16.79
N VAL A 53 3.60 -17.09 17.18
CA VAL A 53 4.12 -16.02 16.33
C VAL A 53 5.59 -16.27 15.98
N ARG A 54 6.46 -16.54 16.96
CA ARG A 54 7.86 -16.99 16.71
C ARG A 54 7.91 -18.27 15.91
N LEU A 55 7.01 -19.21 16.22
CA LEU A 55 6.94 -20.48 15.52
C LEU A 55 6.15 -20.41 14.20
N ALA A 56 5.76 -19.23 13.70
CA ALA A 56 4.96 -19.09 12.47
C ALA A 56 5.62 -19.67 11.20
N ASP A 57 6.94 -19.92 11.27
CA ASP A 57 7.76 -20.52 10.21
C ASP A 57 8.26 -21.95 10.54
N ALA A 58 7.75 -22.56 11.61
CA ALA A 58 7.88 -24.00 11.81
C ALA A 58 6.80 -24.76 11.01
N ASP A 59 7.04 -26.02 10.66
CA ASP A 59 5.96 -26.86 10.10
C ASP A 59 5.08 -27.46 11.21
N ARG A 60 5.68 -27.75 12.38
CA ARG A 60 5.04 -28.35 13.56
C ARG A 60 5.69 -27.89 14.87
N ILE A 61 4.94 -27.97 15.97
CA ILE A 61 5.43 -27.75 17.34
C ILE A 61 5.79 -29.10 18.00
N ALA A 62 6.84 -29.15 18.82
CA ALA A 62 7.42 -30.37 19.39
C ALA A 62 6.71 -30.90 20.67
N PHE A 63 5.37 -30.94 20.70
CA PHE A 63 4.58 -31.33 21.88
C PHE A 63 4.32 -32.84 22.00
N ALA A 64 5.39 -33.63 22.09
CA ALA A 64 5.32 -35.10 22.16
C ALA A 64 4.24 -35.60 23.16
N PRO A 65 3.31 -36.50 22.75
CA PRO A 65 3.36 -37.32 21.53
C PRO A 65 2.80 -36.68 20.26
N VAL A 66 2.08 -35.54 20.34
CA VAL A 66 1.42 -34.93 19.17
C VAL A 66 2.24 -33.77 18.63
N LEU A 67 2.43 -33.72 17.31
CA LEU A 67 3.17 -32.65 16.64
C LEU A 67 2.19 -31.76 15.88
N PRO A 68 1.44 -30.85 16.54
CA PRO A 68 0.44 -30.02 15.87
C PRO A 68 1.13 -29.10 14.85
N THR A 69 0.48 -28.89 13.71
CA THR A 69 0.97 -27.92 12.72
C THR A 69 0.73 -26.50 13.21
N ILE A 70 1.46 -25.55 12.67
CA ILE A 70 1.28 -24.13 12.99
C ILE A 70 -0.12 -23.61 12.60
N ALA A 71 -0.74 -24.17 11.55
CA ALA A 71 -2.13 -23.90 11.23
C ALA A 71 -3.11 -24.43 12.30
N ASP A 72 -2.78 -25.52 12.99
CA ASP A 72 -3.58 -26.03 14.13
C ASP A 72 -3.42 -25.12 15.35
N ALA A 73 -2.20 -24.64 15.61
CA ALA A 73 -1.92 -23.69 16.69
C ALA A 73 -2.61 -22.33 16.46
N PHE A 74 -2.58 -21.78 15.24
CA PHE A 74 -3.36 -20.58 14.89
C PHE A 74 -4.87 -20.81 15.00
N ALA A 75 -5.37 -21.99 14.61
CA ALA A 75 -6.79 -22.33 14.78
C ALA A 75 -7.18 -22.37 16.28
N ALA A 76 -6.34 -22.93 17.15
CA ALA A 76 -6.56 -22.90 18.60
C ALA A 76 -6.60 -21.45 19.12
N VAL A 77 -5.61 -20.63 18.76
CA VAL A 77 -5.52 -19.21 19.16
C VAL A 77 -6.76 -18.42 18.72
N PHE A 78 -7.17 -18.53 17.45
CA PHE A 78 -8.36 -17.83 16.95
C PHE A 78 -9.67 -18.40 17.53
N GLY A 79 -9.74 -19.69 17.83
CA GLY A 79 -10.88 -20.30 18.53
C GLY A 79 -11.03 -19.75 19.95
N ALA A 80 -9.92 -19.60 20.68
CA ALA A 80 -9.90 -18.95 22.00
C ALA A 80 -10.28 -17.46 21.92
N VAL A 81 -9.81 -16.72 20.90
CA VAL A 81 -10.24 -15.33 20.65
C VAL A 81 -11.76 -15.24 20.48
N LEU A 82 -12.34 -15.99 19.54
CA LEU A 82 -13.78 -15.94 19.26
C LEU A 82 -14.61 -16.33 20.50
N THR A 83 -14.15 -17.33 21.26
CA THR A 83 -14.75 -17.77 22.52
C THR A 83 -14.75 -16.66 23.57
N ASN A 84 -13.60 -15.98 23.79
CA ASN A 84 -13.49 -14.88 24.75
C ASN A 84 -14.28 -13.62 24.30
N LEU A 85 -14.33 -13.34 23.00
CA LEU A 85 -15.19 -12.31 22.41
C LEU A 85 -16.69 -12.68 22.41
N ARG A 86 -17.04 -13.90 22.83
CA ARG A 86 -18.40 -14.48 22.87
C ARG A 86 -19.11 -14.48 21.52
N LEU A 87 -18.36 -14.69 20.44
CA LEU A 87 -18.87 -14.75 19.07
C LEU A 87 -19.17 -16.18 18.65
N PRO A 88 -20.21 -16.42 17.83
CA PRO A 88 -20.46 -17.72 17.23
C PRO A 88 -19.39 -18.06 16.18
N THR A 89 -19.11 -19.35 16.02
CA THR A 89 -18.33 -19.91 14.91
C THR A 89 -19.26 -20.56 13.86
N PRO A 90 -19.07 -20.32 12.56
CA PRO A 90 -18.05 -19.45 11.97
C PRO A 90 -18.37 -17.96 12.21
N CYS A 91 -17.32 -17.18 12.45
CA CYS A 91 -17.39 -15.73 12.47
C CYS A 91 -17.31 -15.20 11.02
N GLU A 92 -17.85 -14.01 10.75
CA GLU A 92 -18.05 -13.56 9.37
C GLU A 92 -16.75 -13.05 8.74
N ARG A 93 -16.07 -12.10 9.40
CA ARG A 93 -14.78 -11.54 8.94
C ARG A 93 -13.80 -11.38 10.10
N LEU A 94 -12.56 -11.80 9.88
CA LEU A 94 -11.42 -11.52 10.76
C LEU A 94 -10.32 -10.77 10.01
N THR A 95 -9.99 -9.56 10.47
CA THR A 95 -8.78 -8.83 10.07
C THR A 95 -7.67 -9.19 11.05
N VAL A 96 -6.55 -9.73 10.55
CA VAL A 96 -5.35 -9.96 11.38
C VAL A 96 -4.23 -9.05 10.93
N VAL A 97 -3.86 -8.12 11.80
CA VAL A 97 -2.66 -7.31 11.67
C VAL A 97 -1.48 -8.11 12.22
N ALA A 98 -0.52 -8.44 11.37
CA ALA A 98 0.65 -9.28 11.66
C ALA A 98 1.96 -8.52 11.42
N PRO A 99 3.11 -8.98 11.95
CA PRO A 99 4.38 -8.27 11.82
C PRO A 99 4.78 -8.03 10.35
N SER A 100 5.31 -6.86 10.04
CA SER A 100 5.39 -6.38 8.65
C SER A 100 6.40 -7.12 7.76
N GLU A 101 7.38 -7.80 8.36
CA GLU A 101 8.29 -8.69 7.62
C GLU A 101 7.59 -9.91 7.02
N TRP A 102 6.40 -10.30 7.53
CA TRP A 102 5.84 -11.64 7.35
C TRP A 102 5.70 -12.06 5.89
N GLY A 103 6.62 -12.91 5.44
CA GLY A 103 6.59 -13.55 4.14
C GLY A 103 5.36 -14.44 3.94
N THR A 104 5.15 -14.85 2.69
CA THR A 104 3.98 -15.64 2.26
C THR A 104 3.78 -16.94 3.06
N ARG A 105 4.84 -17.58 3.58
CA ARG A 105 4.73 -18.80 4.39
C ARG A 105 4.02 -18.57 5.74
N ARG A 106 4.51 -17.61 6.54
CA ARG A 106 3.93 -17.22 7.84
C ARG A 106 2.47 -16.79 7.68
N ARG A 107 2.19 -15.93 6.69
CA ARG A 107 0.83 -15.47 6.36
C ARG A 107 -0.11 -16.60 5.90
N ASN A 108 0.40 -17.57 5.12
CA ASN A 108 -0.38 -18.73 4.70
C ASN A 108 -0.71 -19.68 5.87
N ALA A 109 0.23 -19.94 6.78
CA ALA A 109 0.00 -20.78 7.96
C ALA A 109 -1.09 -20.18 8.86
N LEU A 110 -1.03 -18.86 9.09
CA LEU A 110 -2.05 -18.10 9.82
C LEU A 110 -3.41 -18.16 9.12
N THR A 111 -3.44 -17.92 7.80
CA THR A 111 -4.65 -17.98 6.97
C THR A 111 -5.30 -19.37 6.99
N ALA A 112 -4.49 -20.44 7.00
CA ALA A 112 -4.94 -21.83 7.05
C ALA A 112 -5.47 -22.26 8.44
N GLY A 113 -5.09 -21.56 9.51
CA GLY A 113 -5.74 -21.66 10.81
C GLY A 113 -7.06 -20.91 10.84
N ALA A 114 -7.06 -19.65 10.41
CA ALA A 114 -8.23 -18.77 10.44
C ALA A 114 -9.42 -19.30 9.62
N ARG A 115 -9.20 -19.78 8.39
CA ARG A 115 -10.25 -20.29 7.48
C ARG A 115 -11.06 -21.49 8.01
N ARG A 116 -10.67 -22.08 9.13
CA ARG A 116 -11.43 -23.12 9.84
C ARG A 116 -12.55 -22.55 10.71
N LEU A 117 -12.52 -21.24 10.99
CA LEU A 117 -13.32 -20.53 11.99
C LEU A 117 -13.98 -19.25 11.47
N VAL A 118 -13.55 -18.73 10.31
CA VAL A 118 -14.11 -17.53 9.67
C VAL A 118 -14.37 -17.74 8.18
N GLY A 119 -15.44 -17.10 7.68
CA GLY A 119 -15.76 -17.09 6.25
C GLY A 119 -14.80 -16.22 5.43
N GLU A 120 -14.48 -15.03 5.93
CA GLU A 120 -13.51 -14.11 5.34
C GLU A 120 -12.34 -13.85 6.30
N VAL A 121 -11.11 -13.87 5.77
CA VAL A 121 -9.91 -13.50 6.51
C VAL A 121 -9.01 -12.59 5.67
N THR A 122 -8.63 -11.47 6.27
CA THR A 122 -7.70 -10.48 5.70
C THR A 122 -6.47 -10.42 6.58
N VAL A 123 -5.27 -10.41 5.99
CA VAL A 123 -3.99 -10.30 6.72
C VAL A 123 -3.28 -9.03 6.29
N GLU A 124 -2.96 -8.17 7.25
CA GLU A 124 -2.46 -6.80 7.06
C GLU A 124 -1.09 -6.64 7.74
N PRO A 125 -0.08 -6.04 7.09
CA PRO A 125 1.17 -5.63 7.74
C PRO A 125 0.92 -4.56 8.80
N LEU A 126 1.51 -4.71 9.98
CA LEU A 126 1.38 -3.78 11.11
C LEU A 126 1.77 -2.33 10.76
N ALA A 127 2.76 -2.14 9.88
CA ALA A 127 3.16 -0.84 9.37
C ALA A 127 2.09 -0.17 8.48
N LEU A 128 1.29 -0.94 7.73
CA LEU A 128 0.14 -0.40 6.99
C LEU A 128 -0.97 0.01 7.96
N ARG A 129 -1.21 -0.76 9.03
CA ARG A 129 -2.16 -0.37 10.09
C ARG A 129 -1.74 0.93 10.75
N VAL A 130 -0.47 1.06 11.14
CA VAL A 130 0.10 2.31 11.69
C VAL A 130 -0.06 3.48 10.71
N ALA A 131 0.25 3.26 9.44
CA ALA A 131 0.11 4.29 8.41
C ALA A 131 -1.35 4.74 8.27
N GLY A 132 -2.30 3.80 8.14
CA GLY A 132 -3.73 4.08 7.96
C GLY A 132 -4.37 4.81 9.13
N LEU A 133 -3.94 4.54 10.36
CA LEU A 133 -4.43 5.19 11.58
C LEU A 133 -3.84 6.59 11.83
N SER A 134 -2.69 6.91 11.24
CA SER A 134 -1.98 8.16 11.53
C SER A 134 -2.61 9.39 10.83
N ALA A 135 -3.58 10.01 11.51
CA ALA A 135 -4.40 11.10 10.97
C ALA A 135 -3.58 12.30 10.43
N SER A 136 -3.62 12.50 9.11
CA SER A 136 -3.05 13.67 8.45
C SER A 136 -3.76 13.96 7.12
N THR A 137 -3.79 15.24 6.74
CA THR A 137 -4.30 15.73 5.44
C THR A 137 -3.18 16.00 4.43
N SER A 138 -1.91 15.74 4.78
CA SER A 138 -0.80 15.85 3.83
C SER A 138 -0.89 14.82 2.72
N GLN A 139 -0.71 15.26 1.47
CA GLN A 139 -0.38 14.35 0.37
C GLN A 139 1.04 13.79 0.59
N LEU A 140 1.23 12.51 0.24
CA LEU A 140 2.51 11.78 0.25
C LEU A 140 3.32 11.88 1.57
N GLN A 141 2.92 11.09 2.57
CA GLN A 141 3.73 10.86 3.79
C GLN A 141 4.61 9.61 3.65
N ARG A 142 5.78 9.62 4.29
CA ARG A 142 6.68 8.47 4.45
C ARG A 142 6.84 8.20 5.94
N ILE A 143 6.31 7.08 6.42
CA ILE A 143 6.13 6.79 7.85
C ILE A 143 7.04 5.61 8.18
N ALA A 144 8.09 5.87 8.98
CA ALA A 144 8.92 4.79 9.49
C ALA A 144 8.21 4.13 10.68
N VAL A 145 8.10 2.81 10.67
CA VAL A 145 7.44 2.03 11.74
C VAL A 145 8.45 1.04 12.29
N VAL A 146 8.74 1.14 13.58
CA VAL A 146 9.60 0.20 14.32
C VAL A 146 8.71 -0.77 15.09
N GLU A 147 8.83 -2.06 14.79
CA GLU A 147 8.17 -3.18 15.45
C GLU A 147 9.22 -3.91 16.31
N ALA A 148 9.23 -3.64 17.62
CA ALA A 148 10.25 -4.13 18.54
C ALA A 148 9.71 -5.26 19.44
N SER A 149 9.80 -6.49 18.94
CA SER A 149 9.66 -7.71 19.73
C SER A 149 10.84 -7.85 20.72
N PRO A 150 10.78 -8.75 21.73
CA PRO A 150 11.84 -8.84 22.75
C PRO A 150 13.23 -9.20 22.21
N LEU A 151 13.32 -10.01 21.15
CA LEU A 151 14.60 -10.52 20.60
C LEU A 151 14.90 -10.08 19.17
N GLU A 152 13.96 -9.42 18.50
CA GLU A 152 14.02 -9.06 17.08
C GLU A 152 13.38 -7.69 16.88
N THR A 153 13.85 -6.95 15.88
CA THR A 153 13.30 -5.64 15.51
C THR A 153 13.06 -5.60 14.01
N THR A 154 11.87 -5.21 13.59
CA THR A 154 11.59 -4.91 12.18
C THR A 154 11.37 -3.41 12.03
N VAL A 155 11.98 -2.79 11.02
CA VAL A 155 11.74 -1.39 10.66
C VAL A 155 11.18 -1.35 9.25
N THR A 156 9.97 -0.81 9.10
CA THR A 156 9.24 -0.80 7.84
C THR A 156 8.90 0.63 7.45
N LEU A 157 9.14 0.99 6.20
CA LEU A 157 8.82 2.31 5.67
C LEU A 157 7.50 2.21 4.91
N ALA A 158 6.43 2.73 5.52
CA ALA A 158 5.10 2.76 4.93
C ALA A 158 4.83 4.13 4.29
N GLY A 159 4.51 4.15 3.01
CA GLY A 159 4.00 5.36 2.35
C GLY A 159 2.50 5.52 2.58
N ARG A 160 2.02 6.76 2.61
CA ARG A 160 0.58 7.10 2.70
C ARG A 160 0.23 8.28 1.78
N SER A 161 -0.93 8.20 1.12
CA SER A 161 -1.56 9.37 0.49
C SER A 161 -3.08 9.31 0.67
N GLY A 162 -3.66 10.27 1.40
CA GLY A 162 -5.08 10.24 1.75
C GLY A 162 -5.45 9.01 2.58
N THR A 163 -6.16 8.05 1.97
CA THR A 163 -6.51 6.74 2.55
C THR A 163 -5.66 5.58 1.99
N GLU A 164 -4.89 5.80 0.93
CA GLU A 164 -4.01 4.80 0.32
C GLU A 164 -2.74 4.63 1.17
N THR A 165 -2.31 3.39 1.38
CA THR A 165 -1.05 3.06 2.07
C THR A 165 -0.33 1.92 1.36
N TRP A 166 1.00 1.96 1.33
CA TRP A 166 1.86 0.94 0.70
C TRP A 166 3.16 0.77 1.47
N LEU A 167 3.89 -0.31 1.19
CA LEU A 167 5.24 -0.51 1.73
C LEU A 167 6.27 -0.01 0.72
N GLU A 168 7.22 0.81 1.16
CA GLU A 168 8.37 1.26 0.37
C GLU A 168 9.61 0.39 0.61
N GLY A 169 9.77 -0.14 1.83
CA GLY A 169 10.90 -0.98 2.21
C GLY A 169 10.71 -1.59 3.60
N CYS A 170 11.48 -2.63 3.91
CA CYS A 170 11.43 -3.33 5.19
C CYS A 170 12.84 -3.89 5.52
N GLU A 171 13.42 -3.41 6.62
CA GLU A 171 14.64 -3.94 7.22
C GLU A 171 14.26 -4.81 8.43
N HIS A 172 14.89 -5.97 8.58
CA HIS A 172 14.63 -6.89 9.69
C HIS A 172 15.94 -7.26 10.39
N GLU A 173 15.95 -7.11 11.70
CA GLU A 173 17.09 -7.34 12.59
C GLU A 173 16.75 -8.49 13.56
N PRO A 174 17.15 -9.75 13.27
CA PRO A 174 16.74 -10.93 14.02
C PRO A 174 17.56 -11.17 15.30
N ALA A 175 18.57 -10.34 15.58
CA ALA A 175 19.54 -10.55 16.65
C ALA A 175 19.50 -9.48 17.77
N PHE A 176 18.51 -8.58 17.74
CA PHE A 176 18.40 -7.46 18.65
C PHE A 176 16.94 -7.00 18.82
N GLY A 177 16.49 -6.83 20.06
CA GLY A 177 15.10 -6.48 20.36
C GLY A 177 14.89 -5.58 21.58
N SER A 178 13.63 -5.45 22.00
CA SER A 178 13.26 -4.61 23.14
C SER A 178 13.79 -5.10 24.50
N ALA A 179 14.28 -6.35 24.61
CA ALA A 179 14.98 -6.82 25.81
C ALA A 179 16.38 -6.18 25.94
N ASP A 180 17.16 -6.09 24.87
CA ASP A 180 18.48 -5.44 24.88
C ASP A 180 18.37 -3.96 25.26
N LEU A 181 17.35 -3.28 24.74
CA LEU A 181 17.04 -1.89 25.06
C LEU A 181 16.61 -1.71 26.53
N ALA A 182 15.88 -2.68 27.10
CA ALA A 182 15.51 -2.67 28.52
C ALA A 182 16.72 -2.92 29.46
N GLU A 183 17.77 -3.59 28.96
CA GLU A 183 19.08 -3.66 29.62
C GLU A 183 19.96 -2.41 29.38
N GLY A 184 19.45 -1.40 28.66
CA GLY A 184 20.17 -0.16 28.36
C GLY A 184 21.19 -0.27 27.22
N ARG A 185 21.07 -1.28 26.34
CA ARG A 185 22.01 -1.59 25.26
C ARG A 185 21.38 -1.33 23.87
N GLY A 186 22.19 -0.91 22.89
CA GLY A 186 21.83 -0.97 21.47
C GLY A 186 20.89 0.11 20.92
N VAL A 187 20.77 1.29 21.56
CA VAL A 187 20.03 2.44 20.96
C VAL A 187 20.67 2.90 19.64
N ASP A 188 22.00 2.80 19.56
CA ASP A 188 22.81 2.96 18.36
C ASP A 188 22.51 1.88 17.31
N VAL A 189 22.43 0.60 17.71
CA VAL A 189 22.04 -0.51 16.82
C VAL A 189 20.65 -0.28 16.24
N LEU A 190 19.67 0.12 17.06
CA LEU A 190 18.32 0.47 16.58
C LEU A 190 18.37 1.62 15.55
N ALA A 191 19.18 2.64 15.80
CA ALA A 191 19.36 3.76 14.88
C ALA A 191 20.09 3.35 13.59
N ASP A 192 20.95 2.32 13.62
CA ASP A 192 21.54 1.72 12.41
C ASP A 192 20.47 1.03 11.55
N VAL A 193 19.60 0.20 12.12
CA VAL A 193 18.50 -0.45 11.35
C VAL A 193 17.59 0.60 10.71
N ILE A 194 17.29 1.68 11.45
CA ILE A 194 16.47 2.80 10.97
C ILE A 194 17.17 3.55 9.82
N ASP A 195 18.49 3.79 9.89
CA ASP A 195 19.21 4.50 8.81
C ASP A 195 19.47 3.62 7.58
N ARG A 196 19.68 2.29 7.73
CA ARG A 196 19.74 1.35 6.59
C ARG A 196 18.51 1.48 5.69
N LEU A 197 17.32 1.53 6.31
CA LEU A 197 16.04 1.66 5.63
C LEU A 197 15.82 3.06 5.01
N LEU A 198 16.26 4.11 5.69
CA LEU A 198 16.02 5.50 5.27
C LEU A 198 17.06 6.02 4.28
N GLY A 199 18.28 5.48 4.29
CA GLY A 199 19.39 5.94 3.47
C GLY A 199 19.64 7.44 3.59
N GLY A 200 19.69 7.97 4.82
CA GLY A 200 19.82 9.41 5.09
C GLY A 200 18.57 10.27 4.84
N HIS A 201 17.44 9.72 4.37
CA HIS A 201 16.23 10.50 4.08
C HIS A 201 15.34 10.70 5.33
N LYS A 202 14.80 11.91 5.49
CA LYS A 202 13.85 12.19 6.59
C LYS A 202 12.49 11.49 6.36
N PRO A 203 11.99 10.65 7.29
CA PRO A 203 10.59 10.25 7.31
C PRO A 203 9.71 11.40 7.84
N SER A 204 8.45 11.46 7.42
CA SER A 204 7.48 12.45 7.91
C SER A 204 7.35 12.42 9.43
N TYR A 205 7.35 11.21 10.01
CA TYR A 205 7.48 10.89 11.42
C TYR A 205 7.87 9.41 11.56
N LEU A 206 8.35 9.02 12.74
CA LEU A 206 8.63 7.63 13.10
C LEU A 206 7.69 7.19 14.22
N VAL A 207 7.09 6.00 14.07
CA VAL A 207 6.23 5.37 15.08
C VAL A 207 6.94 4.12 15.62
N VAL A 208 6.98 3.98 16.95
CA VAL A 208 7.53 2.81 17.64
C VAL A 208 6.41 2.01 18.29
N VAL A 209 6.37 0.71 18.01
CA VAL A 209 5.45 -0.27 18.57
C VAL A 209 6.26 -1.31 19.33
N GLY A 210 5.85 -1.62 20.56
CA GLY A 210 6.55 -2.56 21.46
C GLY A 210 7.45 -1.89 22.51
N ILE A 211 7.97 -0.68 22.24
CA ILE A 211 8.71 0.13 23.23
C ILE A 211 7.84 1.29 23.70
N ALA A 212 7.64 1.40 25.02
CA ALA A 212 6.87 2.46 25.66
C ALA A 212 7.68 3.27 26.71
N ASP A 213 8.93 2.90 26.96
CA ASP A 213 9.78 3.58 27.96
C ASP A 213 10.20 4.99 27.48
N PRO A 214 9.86 6.07 28.21
CA PRO A 214 10.24 7.43 27.84
C PRO A 214 11.76 7.68 27.79
N ALA A 215 12.57 6.96 28.56
CA ALA A 215 14.02 7.10 28.55
C ALA A 215 14.65 6.48 27.30
N ILE A 216 14.20 5.28 26.90
CA ILE A 216 14.63 4.61 25.67
C ILE A 216 14.21 5.44 24.45
N LEU A 217 12.96 5.94 24.45
CA LEU A 217 12.46 6.85 23.42
C LEU A 217 13.11 8.25 23.47
N GLY A 218 13.68 8.64 24.61
CA GLY A 218 14.50 9.85 24.76
C GLY A 218 15.83 9.68 24.03
N ALA A 219 16.62 8.68 24.45
CA ALA A 219 17.91 8.35 23.88
C ALA A 219 17.84 8.11 22.36
N LEU A 220 16.82 7.39 21.87
CA LEU A 220 16.62 7.17 20.44
C LEU A 220 16.36 8.48 19.68
N ARG A 221 15.60 9.42 20.26
CA ARG A 221 15.35 10.73 19.64
C ARG A 221 16.61 11.59 19.59
N GLU A 222 17.44 11.55 20.63
CA GLU A 222 18.74 12.21 20.65
C GLU A 222 19.68 11.61 19.60
N GLU A 223 19.74 10.28 19.50
CA GLU A 223 20.58 9.57 18.53
C GLU A 223 20.18 9.85 17.08
N LEU A 224 18.90 9.76 16.74
CA LEU A 224 18.41 10.10 15.40
C LEU A 224 18.63 11.59 15.08
N THR A 225 18.51 12.48 16.09
CA THR A 225 18.81 13.91 15.91
C THR A 225 20.30 14.16 15.66
N ARG A 226 21.18 13.41 16.35
CA ARG A 226 22.64 13.43 16.17
C ARG A 226 23.05 13.00 14.77
N ARG A 227 22.40 11.96 14.21
CA ARG A 227 22.66 11.42 12.87
C ARG A 227 22.18 12.34 11.75
N TYR A 228 20.92 12.76 11.80
CA TYR A 228 20.32 13.52 10.69
C TYR A 228 20.48 15.04 10.80
N GLY A 229 20.99 15.57 11.91
CA GLY A 229 21.16 17.02 12.14
C GLY A 229 19.85 17.79 12.37
N PHE A 230 18.71 17.09 12.46
CA PHE A 230 17.40 17.66 12.76
C PHE A 230 16.57 16.69 13.62
N GLY A 231 15.62 17.23 14.38
CA GLY A 231 14.69 16.41 15.16
C GLY A 231 13.78 15.57 14.26
N VAL A 232 13.67 14.28 14.58
CA VAL A 232 12.65 13.37 14.04
C VAL A 232 11.44 13.38 14.99
N ASP A 233 10.24 13.49 14.44
CA ASP A 233 8.99 13.32 15.20
C ASP A 233 8.83 11.84 15.54
N LEU A 234 9.23 11.48 16.77
CA LEU A 234 9.25 10.11 17.29
C LEU A 234 8.06 9.90 18.24
N ARG A 235 7.16 9.01 17.85
CA ARG A 235 5.88 8.71 18.52
C ARG A 235 5.86 7.25 18.99
N ALA A 236 5.32 6.97 20.17
CA ALA A 236 5.02 5.60 20.62
C ALA A 236 3.57 5.24 20.30
N MET A 237 3.30 3.95 20.05
CA MET A 237 1.95 3.43 19.83
C MET A 237 1.79 2.03 20.44
N SER A 238 0.71 1.79 21.17
CA SER A 238 0.41 0.50 21.80
C SER A 238 -0.50 -0.38 20.92
N GLY A 239 -0.55 -1.69 21.22
CA GLY A 239 -1.52 -2.60 20.58
C GLY A 239 -2.98 -2.21 20.83
N LEU A 240 -3.28 -1.50 21.93
CA LEU A 240 -4.62 -0.96 22.17
C LEU A 240 -4.94 0.23 21.27
N ASP A 241 -3.95 1.06 20.91
CA ASP A 241 -4.13 2.14 19.95
C ASP A 241 -4.38 1.57 18.54
N LEU A 242 -3.59 0.56 18.13
CA LEU A 242 -3.77 -0.14 16.85
C LEU A 242 -5.18 -0.75 16.68
N ILE A 243 -5.82 -1.17 17.77
CA ILE A 243 -7.21 -1.65 17.80
C ILE A 243 -8.26 -0.53 17.86
N ARG A 244 -7.97 0.59 18.55
CA ARG A 244 -8.96 1.64 18.83
C ARG A 244 -9.07 2.70 17.74
N GLY A 245 -8.15 2.71 16.77
CA GLY A 245 -8.12 3.69 15.68
C GLY A 245 -6.94 4.68 15.77
N GLY A 246 -5.88 4.30 16.48
CA GLY A 246 -4.77 5.17 16.88
C GLY A 246 -5.04 5.84 18.23
N PRO A 247 -4.03 6.49 18.83
CA PRO A 247 -4.31 7.44 19.89
C PRO A 247 -5.14 8.57 19.30
N ALA A 248 -6.11 9.09 20.06
CA ALA A 248 -6.79 10.32 19.67
C ALA A 248 -5.76 11.47 19.71
N GLY A 249 -5.15 11.76 18.56
CA GLY A 249 -4.18 12.85 18.43
C GLY A 249 -4.79 14.14 18.97
N PRO A 250 -4.02 14.98 19.69
CA PRO A 250 -4.54 16.15 20.39
C PRO A 250 -5.36 16.98 19.41
N ALA A 251 -6.67 17.04 19.63
CA ALA A 251 -7.62 17.50 18.62
C ALA A 251 -7.21 18.88 18.11
N ALA A 252 -6.83 18.95 16.83
CA ALA A 252 -6.23 20.13 16.21
C ALA A 252 -7.05 21.37 16.62
N PRO A 253 -6.45 22.31 17.37
CA PRO A 253 -7.12 23.06 18.44
C PRO A 253 -8.42 23.66 17.93
N HIS A 254 -9.53 23.02 18.34
CA HIS A 254 -10.79 22.92 17.59
C HIS A 254 -11.15 24.25 16.94
N ALA A 255 -10.83 24.38 15.65
CA ALA A 255 -10.63 25.67 14.97
C ALA A 255 -11.74 26.64 15.36
N ALA A 256 -11.40 27.61 16.22
CA ALA A 256 -12.35 28.20 17.15
C ALA A 256 -13.58 28.67 16.39
N ARG A 257 -14.73 28.00 16.62
CA ARG A 257 -16.02 28.29 15.95
C ARG A 257 -16.11 29.81 15.86
N PRO A 258 -16.14 30.42 14.66
CA PRO A 258 -16.05 31.86 14.52
C PRO A 258 -17.05 32.51 15.46
N GLN A 259 -16.53 33.14 16.53
CA GLN A 259 -17.38 33.88 17.45
C GLN A 259 -18.16 34.86 16.59
N PRO A 260 -19.49 35.00 16.75
CA PRO A 260 -20.29 35.89 15.91
C PRO A 260 -19.66 37.28 15.89
N GLN A 261 -18.94 37.58 14.82
CA GLN A 261 -18.19 38.83 14.72
C GLN A 261 -19.24 39.93 14.70
N ALA A 262 -19.05 40.94 15.57
CA ALA A 262 -19.99 42.04 15.67
C ALA A 262 -20.24 42.60 14.26
N PRO A 263 -21.50 42.77 13.82
CA PRO A 263 -21.82 43.07 12.43
C PRO A 263 -20.97 44.21 11.89
N TRP A 264 -20.17 43.93 10.85
CA TRP A 264 -19.21 44.90 10.33
C TRP A 264 -19.95 46.09 9.72
N THR A 265 -19.90 47.24 10.40
CA THR A 265 -20.55 48.50 9.99
C THR A 265 -19.64 49.42 9.18
N GLY A 266 -18.36 49.04 8.98
CA GLY A 266 -17.42 49.78 8.14
C GLY A 266 -17.67 49.60 6.63
N PRO A 267 -17.16 50.48 5.78
CA PRO A 267 -17.28 50.33 4.33
C PRO A 267 -16.53 49.09 3.80
N LEU A 268 -17.12 48.44 2.79
CA LEU A 268 -16.64 47.14 2.26
C LEU A 268 -15.19 47.13 1.75
N HIS A 269 -14.64 48.28 1.34
CA HIS A 269 -13.27 48.37 0.83
C HIS A 269 -12.20 48.20 1.92
N GLU A 270 -12.45 48.64 3.15
CA GLU A 270 -11.53 48.43 4.28
C GLU A 270 -11.50 46.96 4.70
N HIS A 271 -12.65 46.30 4.70
CA HIS A 271 -12.75 44.88 5.00
C HIS A 271 -12.00 44.02 3.96
N ALA A 272 -12.10 44.39 2.68
CA ALA A 272 -11.35 43.76 1.60
C ALA A 272 -9.83 44.00 1.70
N ALA A 273 -9.39 45.16 2.22
CA ALA A 273 -7.97 45.45 2.45
C ALA A 273 -7.40 44.67 3.65
N ALA A 274 -8.15 44.57 4.75
CA ALA A 274 -7.75 43.83 5.95
C ALA A 274 -7.67 42.31 5.74
N ALA A 275 -8.43 41.76 4.78
CA ALA A 275 -8.48 40.33 4.48
C ALA A 275 -7.35 39.82 3.55
N GLN A 276 -6.50 40.69 3.00
CA GLN A 276 -5.44 40.27 2.07
C GLN A 276 -4.16 39.83 2.80
N PRO A 277 -3.68 38.59 2.60
CA PRO A 277 -2.40 38.16 3.15
C PRO A 277 -1.23 38.91 2.47
N ALA A 278 -0.24 39.32 3.26
CA ALA A 278 0.85 40.18 2.80
C ALA A 278 1.63 39.57 1.60
N PRO A 279 1.84 40.32 0.51
CA PRO A 279 2.42 39.78 -0.71
C PRO A 279 3.91 39.44 -0.54
N ARG A 280 4.23 38.14 -0.53
CA ARG A 280 5.62 37.64 -0.61
C ARG A 280 6.26 38.11 -1.93
N ARG A 281 7.18 39.08 -1.85
CA ARG A 281 8.01 39.50 -2.98
C ARG A 281 8.75 38.31 -3.60
N ARG A 282 8.36 37.92 -4.82
CA ARG A 282 9.17 37.12 -5.74
C ARG A 282 9.50 38.01 -6.93
N THR A 283 10.80 38.18 -7.22
CA THR A 283 11.28 38.98 -8.34
C THR A 283 10.98 38.28 -9.67
N PRO A 284 10.28 38.91 -10.62
CA PRO A 284 10.04 38.32 -11.92
C PRO A 284 11.26 38.51 -12.83
N ILE A 285 11.65 37.45 -13.53
CA ILE A 285 12.44 37.54 -14.77
C ILE A 285 11.57 36.93 -15.86
N ILE A 286 11.17 37.77 -16.83
CA ILE A 286 10.41 37.38 -18.02
C ILE A 286 11.05 38.08 -19.21
N LEU A 287 11.46 37.30 -20.21
CA LEU A 287 11.51 37.60 -21.65
C LEU A 287 11.94 36.26 -22.30
N ALA A 288 11.08 35.42 -22.88
CA ALA A 288 10.15 35.60 -24.01
C ALA A 288 10.81 35.40 -25.39
N ALA A 289 10.46 34.29 -26.05
CA ALA A 289 10.31 34.14 -27.51
C ALA A 289 9.61 32.79 -27.79
N ALA A 290 8.97 32.65 -28.96
CA ALA A 290 8.29 31.43 -29.38
C ALA A 290 8.44 31.19 -30.90
N ALA A 291 8.15 29.95 -31.33
CA ALA A 291 8.15 29.48 -32.74
C ALA A 291 9.56 29.35 -33.39
N LEU A 292 9.78 28.56 -34.47
CA LEU A 292 8.87 27.84 -35.38
C LEU A 292 9.60 26.60 -36.02
N VAL A 293 8.84 25.59 -36.51
CA VAL A 293 9.26 24.44 -37.39
C VAL A 293 10.21 23.39 -36.74
N ALA A 294 10.03 22.06 -36.68
CA ALA A 294 9.17 21.00 -37.29
C ALA A 294 9.86 20.11 -38.37
N VAL A 295 9.34 18.87 -38.58
CA VAL A 295 9.71 17.86 -39.64
C VAL A 295 11.10 17.20 -39.43
N VAL A 296 11.35 15.88 -39.52
CA VAL A 296 10.65 14.58 -39.76
C VAL A 296 11.68 13.45 -39.38
N ILE A 297 11.45 12.18 -38.99
CA ILE A 297 10.35 11.19 -38.81
C ILE A 297 10.76 10.27 -37.61
N GLY A 298 10.03 9.29 -37.06
CA GLY A 298 8.66 8.78 -37.25
C GLY A 298 8.55 7.32 -36.74
N VAL A 299 7.37 6.67 -36.65
CA VAL A 299 5.97 7.13 -36.66
C VAL A 299 5.10 6.04 -36.03
N ALA A 300 4.17 6.42 -35.13
CA ALA A 300 2.85 5.79 -34.86
C ALA A 300 2.32 6.27 -33.48
N ALA A 301 1.21 7.01 -33.36
CA ALA A 301 0.42 7.77 -34.34
C ALA A 301 -0.22 8.98 -33.60
N ALA A 302 -0.73 9.99 -34.31
CA ALA A 302 -1.21 11.24 -33.69
C ALA A 302 -2.59 11.71 -34.19
N VAL A 303 -3.45 12.05 -33.23
CA VAL A 303 -4.50 13.09 -33.17
C VAL A 303 -5.20 13.54 -34.47
N VAL A 304 -6.53 13.44 -34.48
CA VAL A 304 -7.43 14.45 -35.08
C VAL A 304 -8.58 14.76 -34.12
N LEU A 305 -8.94 16.04 -34.02
CA LEU A 305 -10.07 16.58 -33.25
C LEU A 305 -10.82 17.58 -34.16
N THR A 306 -12.06 17.32 -34.58
CA THR A 306 -13.00 18.38 -35.03
C THR A 306 -14.46 17.92 -35.20
N ARG A 307 -15.36 18.69 -34.57
CA ARG A 307 -16.72 19.12 -35.00
C ARG A 307 -17.88 18.11 -35.09
N SER A 308 -19.06 18.70 -34.87
CA SER A 308 -20.38 18.07 -34.72
C SER A 308 -21.24 18.16 -35.99
N GLY A 309 -22.26 17.30 -36.08
CA GLY A 309 -23.38 17.37 -37.02
C GLY A 309 -24.54 16.52 -36.50
N ASN A 310 -25.79 16.87 -36.84
CA ASN A 310 -27.00 16.26 -36.26
C ASN A 310 -27.40 14.92 -36.90
N ASP A 311 -28.27 14.19 -36.19
CA ASP A 311 -29.02 13.02 -36.63
C ASP A 311 -29.84 13.26 -37.93
N PRO A 312 -30.31 12.19 -38.59
CA PRO A 312 -31.61 11.66 -38.18
C PRO A 312 -31.60 10.20 -37.71
N ALA A 313 -32.63 9.84 -36.95
CA ALA A 313 -32.79 8.52 -36.34
C ALA A 313 -33.00 7.39 -37.35
N ASP A 314 -32.64 6.17 -36.94
CA ASP A 314 -33.20 4.94 -37.50
C ASP A 314 -33.74 4.04 -36.35
N THR A 315 -34.78 3.25 -36.63
CA THR A 315 -35.68 2.73 -35.59
C THR A 315 -35.48 1.24 -35.32
N ALA A 316 -34.89 0.90 -34.17
CA ALA A 316 -34.72 -0.48 -33.70
C ALA A 316 -35.36 -0.73 -32.33
N THR A 317 -36.57 -1.31 -32.33
CA THR A 317 -37.24 -1.83 -31.12
C THR A 317 -36.59 -3.14 -30.65
N GLY A 318 -36.24 -3.27 -29.37
CA GLY A 318 -35.76 -4.56 -28.86
C GLY A 318 -35.34 -4.62 -27.38
N THR A 319 -36.30 -4.93 -26.50
CA THR A 319 -36.12 -5.64 -25.21
C THR A 319 -35.13 -5.07 -24.17
N THR A 320 -35.63 -4.77 -22.97
CA THR A 320 -34.83 -4.55 -21.76
C THR A 320 -34.10 -5.82 -21.32
N ALA A 321 -32.91 -6.03 -21.87
CA ALA A 321 -31.99 -7.08 -21.44
C ALA A 321 -31.50 -6.79 -20.01
N ARG A 322 -31.80 -7.70 -19.09
CA ARG A 322 -31.34 -7.65 -17.70
C ARG A 322 -29.84 -7.91 -17.67
N THR A 323 -29.04 -6.93 -17.22
CA THR A 323 -27.57 -7.01 -17.20
C THR A 323 -27.07 -8.11 -16.25
N THR A 324 -26.99 -9.34 -16.75
CA THR A 324 -26.20 -10.41 -16.13
C THR A 324 -24.74 -10.00 -16.21
N ALA A 325 -24.03 -9.94 -15.07
CA ALA A 325 -22.61 -9.61 -15.04
C ALA A 325 -21.82 -10.62 -15.90
N ALA A 326 -21.19 -10.14 -16.97
CA ALA A 326 -20.43 -10.99 -17.87
C ALA A 326 -19.19 -11.56 -17.16
N ALA A 327 -18.92 -12.84 -17.35
CA ALA A 327 -17.67 -13.44 -16.92
C ALA A 327 -16.49 -12.81 -17.71
N PRO A 328 -15.31 -12.61 -17.09
CA PRO A 328 -14.17 -11.99 -17.76
C PRO A 328 -13.74 -12.81 -18.98
N SER A 329 -13.70 -12.15 -20.14
CA SER A 329 -13.33 -12.74 -21.42
C SER A 329 -11.83 -12.64 -21.67
N ALA A 330 -11.23 -13.79 -22.01
CA ALA A 330 -9.80 -13.90 -22.30
C ALA A 330 -9.51 -13.53 -23.76
N GLU A 331 -9.25 -12.26 -24.02
CA GLU A 331 -8.93 -11.71 -25.34
C GLU A 331 -7.47 -11.94 -25.74
N THR A 332 -7.20 -11.91 -27.05
CA THR A 332 -5.84 -12.03 -27.61
C THR A 332 -5.55 -10.87 -28.56
N PHE A 333 -4.36 -10.28 -28.41
CA PHE A 333 -3.90 -9.05 -29.05
C PHE A 333 -2.54 -9.34 -29.69
N GLY A 334 -2.52 -9.93 -30.88
CA GLY A 334 -1.30 -10.45 -31.50
C GLY A 334 -0.62 -11.49 -30.61
N ARG A 335 0.57 -11.19 -30.09
CA ARG A 335 1.35 -12.10 -29.22
C ARG A 335 1.01 -12.00 -27.73
N VAL A 336 0.05 -11.18 -27.31
CA VAL A 336 -0.35 -11.04 -25.89
C VAL A 336 -1.79 -11.49 -25.67
N ARG A 337 -2.01 -12.35 -24.68
CA ARG A 337 -3.34 -12.73 -24.16
C ARG A 337 -3.60 -12.00 -22.84
N ALA A 338 -4.80 -11.46 -22.64
CA ALA A 338 -5.21 -10.73 -21.44
C ALA A 338 -6.63 -11.10 -21.02
N GLN A 339 -7.01 -10.75 -19.80
CA GLN A 339 -8.41 -10.66 -19.38
C GLN A 339 -8.86 -9.19 -19.50
N LEU A 340 -10.04 -8.94 -20.06
CA LEU A 340 -10.65 -7.61 -19.94
C LEU A 340 -11.07 -7.38 -18.46
N PRO A 341 -10.82 -6.18 -17.89
CA PRO A 341 -11.43 -5.82 -16.61
C PRO A 341 -12.96 -5.79 -16.73
N ALA A 342 -13.68 -6.10 -15.65
CA ALA A 342 -15.13 -6.02 -15.65
C ALA A 342 -15.59 -4.56 -15.78
N GLY A 343 -16.56 -4.29 -16.66
CA GLY A 343 -17.02 -2.93 -16.96
C GLY A 343 -16.11 -2.15 -17.93
N TRP A 344 -15.35 -2.85 -18.79
CA TRP A 344 -14.47 -2.25 -19.80
C TRP A 344 -14.65 -2.92 -21.16
N HIS A 345 -14.63 -2.12 -22.22
CA HIS A 345 -14.69 -2.56 -23.62
C HIS A 345 -13.45 -2.14 -24.41
N ILE A 346 -13.26 -2.76 -25.58
CA ILE A 346 -12.24 -2.35 -26.55
C ILE A 346 -12.74 -1.11 -27.30
N ALA A 347 -12.12 0.04 -27.06
CA ALA A 347 -12.43 1.29 -27.76
C ALA A 347 -11.71 1.41 -29.11
N SER A 348 -10.50 0.84 -29.24
CA SER A 348 -9.85 0.63 -30.53
C SER A 348 -8.83 -0.52 -30.50
N ARG A 349 -8.58 -1.16 -31.65
CA ARG A 349 -7.62 -2.26 -31.81
C ARG A 349 -6.88 -2.13 -33.13
N SER A 350 -5.58 -2.42 -33.12
CA SER A 350 -4.68 -2.59 -34.25
C SER A 350 -3.65 -3.68 -33.93
N ASP A 351 -2.85 -4.10 -34.92
CA ASP A 351 -1.90 -5.21 -34.76
C ASP A 351 -0.87 -5.01 -33.63
N THR A 352 -0.50 -3.75 -33.34
CA THR A 352 0.50 -3.40 -32.33
C THR A 352 -0.05 -2.63 -31.14
N ARG A 353 -1.34 -2.25 -31.13
CA ARG A 353 -1.96 -1.48 -30.04
C ARG A 353 -3.43 -1.81 -29.82
N VAL A 354 -3.84 -1.86 -28.56
CA VAL A 354 -5.26 -1.80 -28.15
C VAL A 354 -5.45 -0.69 -27.13
N ASP A 355 -6.55 0.04 -27.26
CA ASP A 355 -7.06 0.95 -26.22
C ASP A 355 -8.39 0.42 -25.69
N LEU A 356 -8.49 0.26 -24.37
CA LEU A 356 -9.71 -0.05 -23.64
C LEU A 356 -10.27 1.20 -22.97
N SER A 357 -11.60 1.30 -22.88
CA SER A 357 -12.33 2.35 -22.15
C SER A 357 -13.35 1.71 -21.19
N PRO A 358 -13.73 2.40 -20.10
CA PRO A 358 -14.75 1.92 -19.18
C PRO A 358 -16.16 2.12 -19.77
N ASP A 359 -17.08 1.23 -19.40
CA ASP A 359 -18.48 1.24 -19.87
C ASP A 359 -19.32 2.39 -19.26
N ASP A 360 -18.85 2.99 -18.16
CA ASP A 360 -19.50 4.12 -17.48
C ASP A 360 -19.22 5.49 -18.14
N GLY A 361 -18.36 5.54 -19.16
CA GLY A 361 -17.97 6.76 -19.84
C GLY A 361 -17.00 7.66 -19.06
N ALA A 362 -16.40 7.17 -17.97
CA ALA A 362 -15.34 7.90 -17.27
C ALA A 362 -14.16 8.20 -18.21
N ARG A 363 -13.50 9.36 -18.02
CA ARG A 363 -12.37 9.81 -18.85
C ARG A 363 -11.07 9.09 -18.47
N GLN A 364 -11.09 7.76 -18.55
CA GLN A 364 -9.98 6.85 -18.27
C GLN A 364 -9.73 5.94 -19.49
N ARG A 365 -8.52 5.43 -19.64
CA ARG A 365 -8.14 4.55 -20.74
C ARG A 365 -6.99 3.62 -20.36
N ILE A 366 -7.07 2.34 -20.72
CA ILE A 366 -5.94 1.40 -20.62
C ILE A 366 -5.43 1.17 -22.04
N SER A 367 -4.21 1.65 -22.34
CA SER A 367 -3.56 1.51 -23.64
C SER A 367 -2.47 0.44 -23.56
N MET A 368 -2.59 -0.67 -24.29
CA MET A 368 -1.50 -1.65 -24.41
C MET A 368 -0.85 -1.56 -25.79
N VAL A 369 0.48 -1.40 -25.82
CA VAL A 369 1.31 -1.38 -27.03
C VAL A 369 2.29 -2.54 -26.98
N GLN A 370 2.44 -3.28 -28.08
CA GLN A 370 3.42 -4.36 -28.23
C GLN A 370 4.44 -4.05 -29.34
N LYS A 371 5.69 -4.41 -29.10
CA LYS A 371 6.82 -4.21 -30.02
C LYS A 371 7.72 -5.45 -30.00
N ASN A 372 7.92 -6.08 -31.16
CA ASN A 372 8.93 -7.13 -31.31
C ASN A 372 10.34 -6.54 -31.12
N LEU A 373 11.19 -7.27 -30.40
CA LEU A 373 12.58 -6.91 -30.15
C LEU A 373 13.52 -7.75 -31.03
N PRO A 374 14.75 -7.26 -31.31
CA PRO A 374 15.81 -8.09 -31.87
C PRO A 374 16.12 -9.34 -31.02
N ALA A 375 16.67 -10.38 -31.65
CA ALA A 375 17.12 -11.56 -30.94
C ALA A 375 18.27 -11.22 -29.98
N GLY A 376 18.10 -11.55 -28.70
CA GLY A 376 19.07 -11.24 -27.63
C GLY A 376 18.78 -9.94 -26.86
N SER A 377 17.85 -9.09 -27.32
CA SER A 377 17.47 -7.86 -26.61
C SER A 377 16.76 -8.14 -25.29
N GLY A 378 17.32 -7.64 -24.19
CA GLY A 378 16.80 -7.79 -22.83
C GLY A 378 16.14 -6.53 -22.26
N ILE A 379 15.70 -6.63 -21.00
CA ILE A 379 15.05 -5.52 -20.28
C ILE A 379 15.96 -4.29 -20.13
N ASP A 380 17.27 -4.48 -19.98
CA ASP A 380 18.25 -3.39 -19.82
C ASP A 380 18.44 -2.56 -21.10
N GLU A 381 18.40 -3.20 -22.27
CA GLU A 381 18.47 -2.50 -23.56
C GLU A 381 17.18 -1.67 -23.79
N VAL A 382 16.03 -2.22 -23.41
CA VAL A 382 14.75 -1.49 -23.41
C VAL A 382 14.78 -0.34 -22.42
N ALA A 383 15.36 -0.51 -21.23
CA ALA A 383 15.51 0.54 -20.24
C ALA A 383 16.40 1.69 -20.73
N ALA A 384 17.60 1.38 -21.24
CA ALA A 384 18.50 2.38 -21.82
C ALA A 384 17.87 3.10 -23.03
N THR A 385 17.11 2.37 -23.86
CA THR A 385 16.34 2.95 -24.97
C THR A 385 15.26 3.92 -24.47
N LEU A 386 14.53 3.56 -23.40
CA LEU A 386 13.49 4.40 -22.81
C LEU A 386 14.09 5.64 -22.14
N GLU A 387 15.19 5.54 -21.39
CA GLU A 387 15.90 6.69 -20.82
C GLU A 387 16.38 7.66 -21.92
N ALA A 388 16.97 7.14 -23.00
CA ALA A 388 17.39 7.93 -24.15
C ALA A 388 16.23 8.56 -24.96
N GLN A 389 14.98 8.15 -24.69
CA GLN A 389 13.76 8.81 -25.20
C GLN A 389 13.20 9.81 -24.19
N ILE A 390 13.16 9.47 -22.90
CA ILE A 390 12.70 10.34 -21.80
C ILE A 390 13.58 11.60 -21.71
N GLY A 391 14.90 11.46 -21.80
CA GLY A 391 15.85 12.58 -21.83
C GLY A 391 15.74 13.52 -23.04
N LYS A 392 14.89 13.20 -24.03
CA LYS A 392 14.56 14.06 -25.18
C LYS A 392 13.18 14.73 -25.05
N ARG A 393 12.43 14.43 -24.00
CA ARG A 393 11.12 15.05 -23.72
C ARG A 393 11.31 16.37 -22.95
N PRO A 394 10.36 17.33 -23.04
CA PRO A 394 10.41 18.53 -22.22
C PRO A 394 10.41 18.20 -20.71
N PRO A 395 11.15 18.94 -19.86
CA PRO A 395 11.16 18.71 -18.43
C PRO A 395 9.75 18.72 -17.82
N GLY A 396 9.44 17.73 -16.99
CA GLY A 396 8.15 17.57 -16.33
C GLY A 396 7.08 16.83 -17.14
N THR A 397 7.22 16.66 -18.47
CA THR A 397 6.20 15.90 -19.24
C THR A 397 6.32 14.38 -19.06
N VAL A 398 7.49 13.88 -18.63
CA VAL A 398 7.70 12.46 -18.29
C VAL A 398 8.61 12.37 -17.06
N THR A 399 8.33 11.46 -16.14
CA THR A 399 9.17 11.19 -14.95
C THR A 399 10.34 10.26 -15.27
N PRO A 400 11.40 10.22 -14.43
CA PRO A 400 12.52 9.29 -14.61
C PRO A 400 12.08 7.82 -14.61
N LEU A 401 12.77 7.00 -15.41
CA LEU A 401 12.51 5.56 -15.49
C LEU A 401 12.91 4.87 -14.18
N ARG A 402 12.00 4.08 -13.61
CA ARG A 402 12.28 3.16 -12.49
C ARG A 402 12.48 1.74 -13.03
N ARG A 403 13.59 1.10 -12.65
CA ARG A 403 13.94 -0.29 -13.05
C ARG A 403 13.44 -1.35 -12.06
N ASP A 404 13.36 -1.00 -10.78
CA ASP A 404 13.18 -1.96 -9.69
C ASP A 404 11.71 -2.16 -9.33
N VAL A 405 10.87 -2.45 -10.33
CA VAL A 405 9.42 -2.65 -10.16
C VAL A 405 8.97 -4.03 -10.63
N ILE A 406 8.03 -4.62 -9.91
CA ILE A 406 7.53 -5.99 -10.14
C ILE A 406 6.03 -5.97 -10.44
N PHE A 407 5.63 -6.46 -11.60
CA PHE A 407 4.25 -6.53 -12.08
C PHE A 407 3.78 -7.98 -12.19
N GLY A 408 2.81 -8.38 -11.35
CA GLY A 408 2.28 -9.75 -11.36
C GLY A 408 3.35 -10.83 -11.11
N GLY A 409 4.42 -10.50 -10.36
CA GLY A 409 5.57 -11.38 -10.10
C GLY A 409 6.69 -11.33 -11.16
N ARG A 410 6.59 -10.48 -12.19
CA ARG A 410 7.65 -10.28 -13.21
C ARG A 410 8.38 -8.96 -13.00
N PRO A 411 9.72 -8.88 -13.17
CA PRO A 411 10.42 -7.61 -13.32
C PRO A 411 9.87 -6.79 -14.49
N GLY A 412 9.88 -5.48 -14.35
CA GLY A 412 9.45 -4.53 -15.37
C GLY A 412 10.04 -3.15 -15.14
N LEU A 413 9.61 -2.18 -15.95
CA LEU A 413 10.03 -0.78 -15.86
C LEU A 413 8.79 0.10 -15.67
N SER A 414 8.92 1.25 -15.01
CA SER A 414 7.81 2.22 -14.93
C SER A 414 8.25 3.67 -15.07
N TYR A 415 7.34 4.48 -15.60
CA TYR A 415 7.41 5.93 -15.64
C TYR A 415 5.98 6.52 -15.71
N GLU A 416 5.84 7.81 -15.49
CA GLU A 416 4.59 8.55 -15.64
C GLU A 416 4.75 9.61 -16.73
N GLU A 417 3.82 9.67 -17.67
CA GLU A 417 3.71 10.73 -18.68
C GLU A 417 2.57 11.68 -18.30
N HIS A 418 2.79 12.98 -18.48
CA HIS A 418 1.86 14.07 -18.15
C HIS A 418 1.52 14.84 -19.43
N PRO A 419 0.52 14.41 -20.21
CA PRO A 419 0.11 15.11 -21.42
C PRO A 419 -0.52 16.48 -21.11
N ALA A 420 -0.49 17.38 -22.10
CA ALA A 420 -1.01 18.74 -21.97
C ALA A 420 -2.55 18.85 -21.85
N ASP A 421 -3.27 17.72 -21.83
CA ASP A 421 -4.73 17.64 -21.62
C ASP A 421 -5.13 17.59 -20.13
N GLY A 422 -4.16 17.55 -19.20
CA GLY A 422 -4.41 17.45 -17.76
C GLY A 422 -4.70 16.03 -17.28
N SER A 423 -4.34 15.01 -18.08
CA SER A 423 -4.28 13.63 -17.63
C SER A 423 -2.88 13.24 -17.12
N THR A 424 -2.80 12.09 -16.46
CA THR A 424 -1.56 11.37 -16.20
C THR A 424 -1.67 9.97 -16.80
N VAL A 425 -0.60 9.47 -17.41
CA VAL A 425 -0.49 8.10 -17.93
C VAL A 425 0.57 7.34 -17.13
N ARG A 426 0.13 6.35 -16.35
CA ARG A 426 1.03 5.41 -15.66
C ARG A 426 1.47 4.32 -16.62
N TRP A 427 2.73 4.37 -17.03
CA TRP A 427 3.33 3.39 -17.95
C TRP A 427 4.03 2.27 -17.18
N GLN A 428 3.69 1.03 -17.53
CA GLN A 428 4.27 -0.21 -17.02
C GLN A 428 4.79 -1.01 -18.21
N VAL A 429 6.09 -1.31 -18.25
CA VAL A 429 6.74 -1.98 -19.38
C VAL A 429 7.32 -3.31 -18.92
N MET A 430 7.06 -4.38 -19.67
CA MET A 430 7.61 -5.71 -19.46
C MET A 430 8.31 -6.20 -20.72
N VAL A 431 9.31 -7.06 -20.56
CA VAL A 431 10.03 -7.73 -21.65
C VAL A 431 10.01 -9.23 -21.41
N ASP A 432 9.48 -9.98 -22.36
CA ASP A 432 9.39 -11.44 -22.33
C ASP A 432 9.36 -11.97 -23.76
N SER A 433 10.03 -13.10 -24.02
CA SER A 433 9.94 -13.85 -25.29
C SER A 433 10.17 -13.00 -26.55
N GLY A 434 11.15 -12.10 -26.51
CA GLY A 434 11.46 -11.19 -27.61
C GLY A 434 10.39 -10.13 -27.89
N LEU A 435 9.51 -9.85 -26.93
CA LEU A 435 8.44 -8.85 -27.02
C LEU A 435 8.56 -7.83 -25.88
N GLN A 436 8.55 -6.55 -26.21
CA GLN A 436 8.27 -5.47 -25.27
C GLN A 436 6.75 -5.24 -25.25
N VAL A 437 6.14 -5.34 -24.07
CA VAL A 437 4.73 -4.99 -23.83
C VAL A 437 4.69 -3.78 -22.91
N SER A 438 4.03 -2.70 -23.35
CA SER A 438 3.95 -1.43 -22.62
C SER A 438 2.49 -1.07 -22.40
N VAL A 439 2.05 -1.04 -21.13
CA VAL A 439 0.68 -0.68 -20.74
C VAL A 439 0.70 0.71 -20.11
N GLY A 440 -0.05 1.64 -20.71
CA GLY A 440 -0.26 3.00 -20.25
C GLY A 440 -1.67 3.19 -19.75
N CYS A 441 -1.84 3.34 -18.44
CA CYS A 441 -3.13 3.56 -17.79
C CYS A 441 -3.33 5.06 -17.56
N GLN A 442 -4.20 5.66 -18.37
CA GLN A 442 -4.49 7.10 -18.42
C GLN A 442 -5.72 7.44 -17.57
N TYR A 443 -5.59 8.47 -16.73
CA TYR A 443 -6.63 8.99 -15.86
C TYR A 443 -6.56 10.53 -15.79
N PRO A 444 -7.65 11.24 -15.44
CA PRO A 444 -7.58 12.68 -15.15
C PRO A 444 -6.67 12.91 -13.94
N ALA A 445 -5.90 13.99 -13.90
CA ALA A 445 -4.96 14.28 -12.81
C ALA A 445 -5.58 14.03 -11.41
N ASP A 446 -4.76 13.47 -10.52
CA ASP A 446 -5.10 13.08 -9.13
C ASP A 446 -6.20 12.01 -8.96
N ASN A 447 -6.86 11.53 -10.01
CA ASN A 447 -7.95 10.53 -9.93
C ASN A 447 -7.53 9.11 -10.35
N TRP A 448 -6.45 8.59 -9.74
CA TRP A 448 -5.93 7.24 -10.03
C TRP A 448 -6.83 6.10 -9.50
N SER A 449 -7.36 6.27 -8.28
CA SER A 449 -7.97 5.20 -7.49
C SER A 449 -9.01 4.33 -8.23
N PRO A 450 -9.96 4.89 -9.03
CA PRO A 450 -10.94 4.05 -9.74
C PRO A 450 -10.34 3.25 -10.92
N LEU A 451 -9.21 3.69 -11.47
CA LEU A 451 -8.51 2.98 -12.55
C LEU A 451 -7.55 1.91 -12.03
N ALA A 452 -7.03 2.08 -10.82
CA ALA A 452 -5.90 1.32 -10.27
C ALA A 452 -6.10 -0.20 -10.38
N GLY A 453 -7.15 -0.73 -9.75
CA GLY A 453 -7.43 -2.16 -9.73
C GLY A 453 -7.73 -2.76 -11.12
N ALA A 454 -8.32 -1.98 -12.04
CA ALA A 454 -8.55 -2.42 -13.41
C ALA A 454 -7.23 -2.51 -14.20
N CYS A 455 -6.35 -1.52 -14.05
CA CYS A 455 -5.02 -1.49 -14.65
C CYS A 455 -4.12 -2.62 -14.11
N GLU A 456 -4.00 -2.74 -12.79
CA GLU A 456 -3.16 -3.73 -12.13
C GLU A 456 -3.61 -5.16 -12.44
N LYS A 457 -4.92 -5.42 -12.44
CA LYS A 457 -5.46 -6.71 -12.86
C LYS A 457 -5.16 -7.01 -14.33
N PHE A 458 -5.39 -6.04 -15.23
CA PHE A 458 -5.09 -6.22 -16.66
C PHE A 458 -3.63 -6.60 -16.87
N VAL A 459 -2.68 -5.88 -16.23
CA VAL A 459 -1.24 -6.13 -16.34
C VAL A 459 -0.83 -7.46 -15.71
N GLY A 460 -1.37 -7.80 -14.54
CA GLY A 460 -1.10 -9.07 -13.86
C GLY A 460 -1.58 -10.31 -14.64
N ASP A 461 -2.69 -10.19 -15.36
CA ASP A 461 -3.27 -11.26 -16.18
C ASP A 461 -2.59 -11.41 -17.56
N LEU A 462 -1.72 -10.47 -18.00
CA LEU A 462 -1.06 -10.56 -19.31
C LEU A 462 -0.17 -11.80 -19.44
N ARG A 463 -0.40 -12.60 -20.48
CA ARG A 463 0.46 -13.72 -20.88
C ARG A 463 0.97 -13.52 -22.30
N THR A 464 2.27 -13.58 -22.43
CA THR A 464 3.05 -13.53 -23.68
C THR A 464 3.03 -14.90 -24.35
N GLY A 465 2.74 -14.93 -25.65
CA GLY A 465 2.81 -16.12 -26.50
C GLY A 465 4.16 -16.26 -27.22
N PRO A 466 4.41 -17.41 -27.86
CA PRO A 466 5.58 -17.65 -28.69
C PRO A 466 5.65 -16.68 -29.89
#